data_AF-A0A8K0XA81-F1
#
_entry.id   AF-A0A8K0XA81-F1
#
_cell.length_a   1.000
_cell.length_b   1.000
_cell.length_c   1.000
_cell.angle_alpha   90.00
_cell.angle_beta   90.00
_cell.angle_gamma   90.00
#
_symmetry.space_group_name_H-M   'P 1'
#
loop_
_entity.id
_entity.type
_entity.pdbx_description
1 polymer ?
#
loop_
_entity_poly.entity_id
_entity_poly.type
_entity_poly.pdbx_seq_one_letter_code
_entity_poly.pdbx_strand_id
1 'polypeptide(L)'
;MHSDTSKKVGSVTSGPHNNRFMSYPWTPLHAFSNVFDYLQQYHGILSEICERKKVDELLKYFPIEAHIYLIHGDLLSHNILVGGSKITAVINWETAGFYPEFWEYCRIHHPGLMMPA
;
A
#
# COMPACT_ATOMS: atom_id res chain seq x y z
N MET A 1 2.59 20.83 -12.61
CA MET A 1 2.49 19.69 -11.68
C MET A 1 3.81 18.95 -11.78
N HIS A 2 4.70 19.09 -10.80
CA HIS A 2 5.94 18.31 -10.79
C HIS A 2 5.55 16.85 -10.53
N SER A 3 5.95 15.95 -11.42
CA SER A 3 5.78 14.51 -11.20
C SER A 3 6.84 14.08 -10.18
N ASP A 4 6.45 13.97 -8.92
CA ASP A 4 7.29 13.34 -7.92
C ASP A 4 7.29 11.84 -8.19
N THR A 5 8.47 11.31 -8.54
CA THR A 5 8.65 9.90 -8.87
C THR A 5 9.72 9.33 -7.98
N SER A 6 9.34 8.36 -7.14
CA SER A 6 10.28 7.58 -6.35
C SER A 6 10.50 6.23 -7.01
N LYS A 7 11.76 5.78 -7.03
CA LYS A 7 12.12 4.40 -7.38
C LYS A 7 12.14 3.48 -6.16
N LYS A 8 11.82 4.01 -4.97
CA LYS A 8 11.85 3.27 -3.70
C LYS A 8 10.44 3.11 -3.15
N VAL A 9 10.19 1.96 -2.54
CA VAL A 9 8.97 1.70 -1.78
C VAL A 9 9.12 2.34 -0.41
N GLY A 10 8.24 3.28 -0.05
CA GLY A 10 8.37 4.05 1.18
C GLY A 10 7.45 5.26 1.26
N SER A 11 7.71 6.12 2.23
CA SER A 11 7.01 7.40 2.40
C SER A 11 7.25 8.34 1.22
N VAL A 12 6.36 9.32 1.03
CA VAL A 12 6.52 10.43 0.07
C VAL A 12 7.80 11.23 0.30
N THR A 13 8.36 11.20 1.51
CA THR A 13 9.64 11.85 1.86
C THR A 13 10.87 10.95 1.65
N SER A 14 10.74 9.84 0.89
CA SER A 14 11.79 8.83 0.65
C SER A 14 12.27 8.07 1.89
N GLY A 15 11.60 8.24 3.03
CA GLY A 15 11.81 7.44 4.24
C GLY A 15 11.08 6.09 4.21
N PRO A 16 11.18 5.29 5.29
CA PRO A 16 10.33 4.10 5.46
C PRO A 16 8.85 4.48 5.31
N HIS A 17 8.03 3.53 4.87
CA HIS A 17 6.60 3.79 4.82
C HIS A 17 6.08 4.04 6.24
N ASN A 18 5.29 5.11 6.40
CA ASN A 18 4.68 5.48 7.68
C ASN A 18 3.17 5.45 7.48
N ASN A 19 2.61 4.24 7.56
CA ASN A 19 1.20 4.00 7.35
C ASN A 19 0.59 3.48 8.66
N ARG A 20 -0.55 4.06 9.08
CA ARG A 20 -1.31 3.61 10.25
C ARG A 20 -1.66 2.11 10.23
N PHE A 21 -1.72 1.49 9.04
CA PHE A 21 -1.96 0.06 8.89
C PHE A 21 -0.73 -0.83 9.16
N MET A 22 0.46 -0.24 9.28
CA MET A 22 1.75 -0.91 9.53
C MET A 22 2.46 -0.23 10.70
N SER A 23 1.76 -0.16 11.84
CA SER A 23 2.29 0.41 13.07
C SER A 23 3.32 -0.51 13.75
N TYR A 24 4.05 0.05 14.72
CA TYR A 24 5.00 -0.69 15.55
C TYR A 24 4.37 -2.00 16.09
N PRO A 25 5.10 -3.14 16.08
CA PRO A 25 6.53 -3.28 15.79
C PRO A 25 6.90 -3.50 14.32
N TRP A 26 5.94 -3.50 13.39
CA TRP A 26 6.17 -3.94 12.01
C TRP A 26 6.59 -2.82 11.03
N THR A 27 6.72 -1.59 11.53
CA THR A 27 7.19 -0.45 10.74
C THR A 27 8.64 -0.68 10.28
N PRO A 28 8.94 -0.59 8.97
CA PRO A 28 10.31 -0.73 8.48
C PRO A 28 11.22 0.39 8.97
N LEU A 29 12.51 0.08 9.13
CA LEU A 29 13.53 1.06 9.50
C LEU A 29 13.98 1.91 8.30
N HIS A 30 13.76 1.45 7.07
CA HIS A 30 14.19 2.12 5.85
C HIS A 30 13.20 1.93 4.69
N ALA A 31 13.30 2.77 3.67
CA ALA A 31 12.64 2.54 2.38
C ALA A 31 13.28 1.34 1.65
N PHE A 32 12.54 0.68 0.78
CA PHE A 32 13.04 -0.46 -0.01
C PHE A 32 13.39 -0.01 -1.41
N SER A 33 14.47 -0.58 -1.97
CA SER A 33 14.92 -0.22 -3.33
C SER A 33 14.22 -1.02 -4.42
N ASN A 34 13.51 -2.09 -4.05
CA ASN A 34 12.78 -2.95 -4.96
C ASN A 34 11.59 -3.60 -4.24
N VAL A 35 10.67 -4.17 -5.01
CA VAL A 35 9.43 -4.79 -4.50
C VAL A 35 9.69 -6.15 -3.87
N PHE A 36 10.73 -6.88 -4.28
CA PHE A 36 11.11 -8.15 -3.68
C PHE A 36 11.45 -8.00 -2.18
N ASP A 37 12.36 -7.08 -1.82
CA ASP A 37 12.74 -6.85 -0.41
C ASP A 37 11.54 -6.40 0.43
N TYR A 38 10.66 -5.59 -0.16
CA TYR A 38 9.41 -5.19 0.46
C TYR A 38 8.51 -6.40 0.77
N LEU A 39 8.33 -7.31 -0.19
CA LEU A 39 7.55 -8.54 0.00
C LEU A 39 8.22 -9.50 0.99
N GLN A 40 9.56 -9.54 1.07
CA GLN A 40 10.27 -10.31 2.09
C GLN A 40 9.99 -9.79 3.50
N GLN A 41 9.87 -8.47 3.69
CA GLN A 41 9.45 -7.93 4.98
C GLN A 41 8.01 -8.36 5.34
N TYR A 42 7.07 -8.31 4.38
CA TYR A 42 5.72 -8.81 4.61
C TYR A 42 5.68 -10.31 4.91
N HIS A 43 6.55 -11.09 4.26
CA HIS A 43 6.70 -12.51 4.55
C HIS A 43 7.09 -12.76 6.01
N GLY A 44 8.10 -12.03 6.50
CA GLY A 44 8.56 -12.10 7.88
C GLY A 44 7.43 -11.78 8.87
N ILE A 45 6.75 -10.65 8.67
CA ILE A 45 5.63 -10.20 9.51
C ILE A 45 4.50 -11.24 9.52
N LEU A 46 4.05 -11.68 8.34
CA LEU A 46 2.93 -12.63 8.24
C LEU A 46 3.31 -14.01 8.79
N SER A 47 4.58 -14.41 8.73
CA SER A 47 5.07 -15.67 9.29
C SER A 47 5.10 -15.70 10.82
N GLU A 48 5.03 -14.54 11.49
CA GLU A 48 4.86 -14.46 12.95
C GLU A 48 3.40 -14.75 13.37
N ILE A 49 2.44 -14.54 12.46
CA ILE A 49 1.01 -14.59 12.74
C ILE A 49 0.36 -15.86 12.15
N CYS A 50 0.89 -16.32 11.01
CA CYS A 50 0.34 -17.40 10.21
C CYS A 50 1.39 -18.47 9.90
N GLU A 51 0.93 -19.68 9.55
CA GLU A 51 1.81 -20.74 9.08
C GLU A 51 2.58 -20.32 7.82
N ARG A 52 3.91 -20.48 7.83
CA ARG A 52 4.82 -20.10 6.72
C ARG A 52 4.34 -20.55 5.35
N LYS A 53 3.86 -21.81 5.23
CA LYS A 53 3.34 -22.34 3.95
C LYS A 53 2.16 -21.53 3.41
N LYS A 54 1.28 -21.03 4.27
CA LYS A 54 0.15 -20.18 3.86
C LYS A 54 0.62 -18.80 3.42
N VAL A 55 1.66 -18.28 4.05
CA VAL A 55 2.29 -17.01 3.67
C VAL A 55 2.95 -17.13 2.29
N ASP A 56 3.68 -18.21 2.05
CA ASP A 56 4.26 -18.52 0.73
C ASP A 56 3.18 -18.62 -0.35
N GLU A 57 2.11 -19.36 -0.06
CA GLU A 57 0.96 -19.55 -0.95
C GLU A 57 0.20 -18.24 -1.22
N LEU A 58 0.19 -17.30 -0.29
CA LEU A 58 -0.40 -15.98 -0.49
C LEU A 58 0.53 -15.09 -1.35
N LEU A 59 1.80 -14.98 -0.97
CA LEU A 59 2.73 -14.04 -1.58
C LEU A 59 3.14 -14.42 -3.00
N LYS A 60 2.99 -15.69 -3.41
CA LYS A 60 3.23 -16.12 -4.79
C LYS A 60 2.36 -15.42 -5.84
N TYR A 61 1.21 -14.87 -5.44
CA TYR A 61 0.31 -14.15 -6.34
C TYR A 61 0.70 -12.69 -6.56
N PHE A 62 1.66 -12.19 -5.78
CA PHE A 62 2.12 -10.80 -5.88
C PHE A 62 3.34 -10.71 -6.80
N PRO A 63 3.34 -9.79 -7.78
CA PRO A 63 4.48 -9.60 -8.66
C PRO A 63 5.68 -9.03 -7.88
N ILE A 64 6.82 -9.72 -7.96
CA ILE A 64 8.10 -9.27 -7.39
C ILE A 64 8.73 -8.14 -8.21
N GLU A 65 8.35 -8.03 -9.47
CA GLU A 65 8.67 -6.92 -10.37
C GLU A 65 7.38 -6.16 -10.64
N ALA A 66 7.12 -5.13 -9.83
CA ALA A 66 5.95 -4.28 -9.97
C ALA A 66 6.37 -2.82 -10.07
N HIS A 67 5.57 -2.03 -10.77
CA HIS A 67 5.79 -0.60 -10.80
C HIS A 67 5.51 0.02 -9.43
N ILE A 68 6.30 1.03 -9.09
CA ILE A 68 6.15 1.81 -7.87
C ILE A 68 5.47 3.12 -8.26
N TYR A 69 4.30 3.38 -7.68
CA TYR A 69 3.53 4.59 -7.90
C TYR A 69 3.25 5.30 -6.59
N LEU A 70 2.90 6.59 -6.67
CA LEU A 70 2.25 7.27 -5.57
C LEU A 70 0.84 6.68 -5.41
N ILE A 71 0.66 5.93 -4.34
CA ILE A 71 -0.58 5.25 -3.98
C ILE A 71 -1.18 5.99 -2.78
N HIS A 72 -2.50 6.13 -2.76
CA HIS A 72 -3.20 6.80 -1.67
C HIS A 72 -3.19 5.93 -0.41
N GLY A 73 -3.35 4.62 -0.58
CA GLY A 73 -3.31 3.63 0.51
C GLY A 73 -4.62 3.51 1.29
N ASP A 74 -5.62 4.33 0.93
CA ASP A 74 -6.97 4.31 1.50
C ASP A 74 -7.99 4.95 0.53
N LEU A 75 -7.85 4.73 -0.78
CA LEU A 75 -8.73 5.31 -1.79
C LEU A 75 -10.09 4.60 -1.83
N LEU A 76 -10.89 4.86 -0.80
CA LEU A 76 -12.26 4.38 -0.66
C LEU A 76 -13.24 5.52 -0.94
N SER A 77 -14.49 5.18 -1.24
CA SER A 77 -15.53 6.16 -1.63
C SER A 77 -15.69 7.31 -0.63
N HIS A 78 -15.52 7.06 0.67
CA HIS A 78 -15.60 8.10 1.72
C HIS A 78 -14.46 9.14 1.66
N ASN A 79 -13.37 8.86 0.93
CA ASN A 79 -12.25 9.76 0.68
C ASN A 79 -12.34 10.45 -0.70
N ILE A 80 -13.42 10.23 -1.46
CA ILE A 80 -13.66 10.83 -2.78
C ILE A 80 -14.84 11.79 -2.69
N LEU A 81 -14.58 13.09 -2.88
CA LEU A 81 -15.64 14.10 -2.94
C LEU A 81 -16.20 14.18 -4.35
N VAL A 82 -17.53 14.24 -4.45
CA VAL A 82 -18.25 14.30 -5.73
C VAL A 82 -19.18 15.51 -5.73
N GLY A 83 -19.11 16.31 -6.79
CA GLY A 83 -20.04 17.40 -7.09
C GLY A 83 -20.86 17.06 -8.34
N GLY A 84 -22.11 16.65 -8.15
CA GLY A 84 -22.94 16.13 -9.24
C GLY A 84 -22.39 14.79 -9.76
N SER A 85 -21.98 14.75 -11.03
CA SER A 85 -21.36 13.56 -11.66
C SER A 85 -19.84 13.64 -11.77
N LYS A 86 -19.21 14.65 -11.14
CA LYS A 86 -17.77 14.88 -11.23
C LYS A 86 -17.10 14.66 -9.88
N ILE A 87 -16.00 13.91 -9.89
CA ILE A 87 -15.06 13.87 -8.76
C ILE A 87 -14.44 15.26 -8.62
N THR A 88 -14.55 15.87 -7.44
CA THR A 88 -14.07 17.22 -7.15
C THR A 88 -12.78 17.22 -6.33
N ALA A 89 -12.58 16.21 -5.48
CA ALA A 89 -11.35 16.06 -4.70
C ALA A 89 -11.14 14.61 -4.23
N VAL A 90 -9.89 14.28 -3.95
CA VAL A 90 -9.48 13.12 -3.14
C VAL A 90 -8.84 13.66 -1.87
N ILE A 91 -9.33 13.21 -0.72
CA ILE A 91 -8.93 13.71 0.60
C ILE A 91 -8.33 12.59 1.45
N ASN A 92 -7.77 12.93 2.62
CA ASN A 92 -7.23 11.98 3.60
C ASN A 92 -5.98 11.20 3.12
N TRP A 93 -4.98 11.92 2.62
CA TRP A 93 -3.71 11.38 2.12
C TRP A 93 -2.72 10.91 3.20
N GLU A 94 -3.15 10.73 4.44
CA GLU A 94 -2.26 10.42 5.57
C GLU A 94 -1.56 9.05 5.46
N THR A 95 -2.10 8.14 4.64
CA THR A 95 -1.53 6.82 4.36
C THR A 95 -0.74 6.74 3.05
N ALA A 96 -0.64 7.86 2.35
CA ALA A 96 -0.05 7.92 1.02
C ALA A 96 1.47 7.67 1.05
N GLY A 97 1.96 7.10 -0.04
CA GLY A 97 3.36 6.76 -0.19
C GLY A 97 3.63 6.11 -1.53
N PHE A 98 4.90 5.81 -1.77
CA PHE A 98 5.32 5.09 -2.95
C PHE A 98 5.26 3.59 -2.67
N TYR A 99 4.33 2.90 -3.31
CA TYR A 99 4.07 1.48 -3.09
C TYR A 99 3.93 0.73 -4.43
N PRO A 100 4.11 -0.60 -4.43
CA PRO A 100 3.77 -1.43 -5.58
C PRO A 100 2.34 -1.21 -6.08
N GLU A 101 2.13 -1.22 -7.40
CA GLU A 101 0.85 -0.88 -8.04
C GLU A 101 -0.36 -1.72 -7.58
N PHE A 102 -0.12 -2.94 -7.09
CA PHE A 102 -1.18 -3.82 -6.59
C PHE A 102 -1.83 -3.33 -5.27
N TRP A 103 -1.20 -2.43 -4.52
CA TRP A 103 -1.68 -2.06 -3.19
C TRP A 103 -3.03 -1.35 -3.19
N GLU A 104 -3.26 -0.44 -4.14
CA GLU A 104 -4.54 0.27 -4.21
C GLU A 104 -5.67 -0.72 -4.50
N TYR A 105 -5.43 -1.68 -5.39
CA TYR A 105 -6.38 -2.75 -5.69
C TYR A 105 -6.68 -3.60 -4.45
N CYS A 106 -5.66 -4.06 -3.73
CA CYS A 106 -5.85 -4.84 -2.50
C CYS A 106 -6.67 -4.09 -1.44
N ARG A 107 -6.49 -2.77 -1.32
CA ARG A 107 -7.23 -1.93 -0.38
C ARG A 107 -8.70 -1.77 -0.77
N ILE A 108 -8.98 -1.48 -2.05
CA ILE A 108 -10.34 -1.29 -2.56
C ILE A 108 -11.17 -2.58 -2.43
N HIS A 109 -10.56 -3.74 -2.62
CA HIS A 109 -11.23 -5.04 -2.57
C HIS A 109 -11.27 -5.69 -1.18
N HIS A 110 -10.91 -4.96 -0.12
CA HIS A 110 -10.98 -5.50 1.24
C HIS A 110 -12.45 -5.70 1.68
N PRO A 111 -12.91 -6.92 2.01
CA PRO A 111 -14.33 -7.21 2.23
C PRO A 111 -14.99 -6.38 3.34
N GLY A 112 -14.24 -6.04 4.39
CA GLY A 112 -14.74 -5.19 5.48
C GLY A 112 -14.79 -3.69 5.16
N LEU A 113 -14.27 -3.28 4.00
CA LEU A 113 -14.26 -1.89 3.51
C LEU A 113 -15.07 -1.75 2.21
N MET A 114 -15.45 -2.86 1.58
CA MET A 114 -16.47 -2.89 0.53
C MET A 114 -17.78 -2.43 1.16
N MET A 115 -18.13 -1.17 0.93
CA MET A 115 -19.44 -0.65 1.32
C MET A 115 -20.52 -1.44 0.58
N PRO A 116 -21.66 -1.74 1.24
CA PRO A 116 -22.82 -2.24 0.50
C PRO A 116 -23.14 -1.22 -0.60
N ALA A 117 -23.41 -1.75 -1.79
CA ALA A 117 -23.85 -0.97 -2.94
C ALA A 117 -25.14 -0.19 -2.63
#